data_AF-A0A529JYN7-F1
#
_entry.id   AF-A0A529JYN7-F1
#
_cell.length_a   1.000
_cell.length_b   1.000
_cell.length_c   1.000
_cell.angle_alpha   90.00
_cell.angle_beta   90.00
_cell.angle_gamma   90.00
#
_symmetry.space_group_name_H-M   'P 1'
#
loop_
_entity.id
_entity.type
_entity.pdbx_description
1 polymer ?
#
loop_
_entity_poly.entity_id
_entity_poly.type
_entity_poly.pdbx_seq_one_letter_code
_entity_poly.pdbx_strand_id
1 'polypeptide(L)' 'EYTASGQKVTWKSDRSAHYGEVVPAQPYRVGSQDCRQYTHTVFTGAAGTTARGTACRNADGSWTPLT' A
#
# COMPACT_ATOMS: atom_id res chain seq x y z
N GLU A 1 8.07 5.47 -11.07
CA GLU A 1 7.28 5.70 -9.84
C GLU A 1 5.97 4.93 -10.00
N TYR A 2 5.85 3.73 -9.41
CA TYR A 2 4.81 2.77 -9.85
C TYR A 2 3.41 3.07 -9.30
N THR A 3 3.26 4.05 -8.40
CA THR A 3 1.93 4.56 -8.03
C THR A 3 1.94 5.97 -7.51
N ALA A 4 1.12 6.81 -8.15
CA ALA A 4 0.80 8.15 -7.67
C ALA A 4 -0.05 8.09 -6.40
N SER A 5 0.02 9.15 -5.59
CA SER A 5 -0.84 9.33 -4.41
C SER A 5 -2.32 9.26 -4.81
N GLY A 6 -3.14 8.56 -4.01
CA GLY A 6 -4.56 8.35 -4.29
C GLY A 6 -4.84 7.33 -5.39
N GLN A 7 -3.83 6.87 -6.14
CA GLN A 7 -4.02 5.87 -7.18
C GLN A 7 -4.12 4.48 -6.56
N LYS A 8 -5.30 3.90 -6.70
CA LYS A 8 -5.59 2.55 -6.25
C LYS A 8 -4.81 1.51 -7.07
N VAL A 9 -4.08 0.64 -6.37
CA VAL A 9 -3.44 -0.56 -6.94
C VAL A 9 -4.26 -1.75 -6.56
N THR A 10 -4.70 -2.54 -7.53
CA THR A 10 -5.31 -3.84 -7.24
C THR A 10 -4.28 -4.96 -7.39
N TRP A 11 -4.44 -6.01 -6.62
CA TRP A 11 -3.67 -7.24 -6.77
C TRP A 11 -4.61 -8.44 -6.60
N LYS A 12 -4.22 -9.56 -7.20
CA LYS A 12 -4.91 -10.83 -7.07
C LYS A 12 -3.89 -11.92 -6.82
N SER A 13 -4.18 -12.81 -5.89
CA SER A 13 -3.37 -14.00 -5.64
C SER A 13 -3.67 -15.04 -6.70
N ASP A 14 -2.62 -15.61 -7.30
CA ASP A 14 -2.76 -16.74 -8.23
C ASP A 14 -2.94 -18.07 -7.50
N ARG A 15 -2.65 -18.11 -6.18
CA ARG A 15 -2.65 -19.33 -5.36
C ARG A 15 -3.86 -19.45 -4.44
N SER A 16 -4.59 -18.36 -4.22
CA SER A 16 -5.75 -18.31 -3.34
C SER A 16 -6.83 -17.41 -3.92
N ALA A 17 -8.06 -17.56 -3.46
CA ALA A 17 -9.16 -16.67 -3.84
C ALA A 17 -9.05 -15.26 -3.22
N HIS A 18 -7.85 -14.84 -2.81
CA HIS A 18 -7.60 -13.54 -2.22
C HIS A 18 -7.29 -12.53 -3.30
N TYR A 19 -7.94 -11.39 -3.21
CA TYR A 19 -7.64 -10.22 -4.00
C TYR A 19 -7.70 -9.01 -3.10
N GLY A 20 -7.12 -7.92 -3.53
CA GLY A 20 -7.09 -6.74 -2.71
C GLY A 20 -6.77 -5.49 -3.47
N GLU A 21 -6.79 -4.41 -2.73
CA GLU A 21 -6.44 -3.09 -3.23
C GLU A 21 -5.66 -2.31 -2.19
N VAL A 22 -4.68 -1.56 -2.66
CA VAL A 22 -3.85 -0.66 -1.86
C VAL A 22 -4.05 0.75 -2.40
N VAL A 23 -4.46 1.65 -1.53
CA VAL A 23 -4.60 3.08 -1.84
C VAL A 23 -3.54 3.84 -1.02
N PRO A 24 -2.47 4.33 -1.66
CA PRO A 24 -1.48 5.16 -1.01
C PRO A 24 -2.01 6.57 -0.80
N ALA A 25 -1.72 7.16 0.36
CA ALA A 25 -1.95 8.57 0.62
C ALA A 25 -0.81 9.44 0.04
N GLN A 26 -0.93 10.76 0.19
CA GLN A 26 0.17 11.67 -0.13
C GLN A 26 1.39 11.37 0.77
N PRO A 27 2.61 11.37 0.21
CA PRO A 27 3.82 11.23 1.00
C PRO A 27 4.07 12.48 1.85
N TYR A 28 4.66 12.27 3.02
CA TYR A 28 5.10 13.27 3.98
C TYR A 28 6.56 13.00 4.38
N ARG A 29 7.30 14.04 4.75
CA ARG A 29 8.72 13.92 5.10
C ARG A 29 8.89 13.65 6.60
N VAL A 30 9.62 12.59 6.93
CA VAL A 30 10.07 12.26 8.30
C VAL A 30 11.59 12.27 8.32
N GLY A 31 12.19 13.32 8.88
CA GLY A 31 13.63 13.53 8.79
C GLY A 31 14.09 13.67 7.33
N SER A 32 14.98 12.78 6.89
CA SER A 32 15.44 12.71 5.49
C SER A 32 14.62 11.76 4.60
N GLN A 33 13.62 11.06 5.15
CA GLN A 33 12.90 10.00 4.45
C GLN A 33 11.46 10.40 4.10
N ASP A 34 11.04 10.14 2.86
CA ASP A 34 9.63 10.26 2.46
C ASP A 34 8.85 9.04 2.97
N CYS A 35 7.86 9.24 3.83
CA CYS A 35 6.95 8.19 4.27
C CYS A 35 5.54 8.49 3.74
N ARG A 36 4.72 7.46 3.54
CA ARG A 36 3.33 7.62 3.12
C ARG A 36 2.46 6.60 3.84
N GLN A 37 1.29 7.04 4.26
CA GLN A 37 0.27 6.12 4.73
C GLN A 37 -0.34 5.40 3.53
N TYR A 38 -0.89 4.21 3.77
CA TYR A 38 -1.70 3.50 2.78
C TYR A 38 -2.83 2.75 3.48
N THR A 39 -3.92 2.59 2.76
CA THR A 39 -5.02 1.71 3.15
C THR A 39 -4.98 0.47 2.28
N HIS A 40 -4.99 -0.71 2.89
CA HIS A 40 -4.96 -2.00 2.22
C HIS A 40 -6.24 -2.76 2.55
N THR A 41 -7.05 -3.04 1.54
CA THR A 41 -8.23 -3.88 1.68
C THR A 41 -7.95 -5.23 1.04
N VAL A 42 -8.20 -6.31 1.78
CA VAL A 42 -8.08 -7.71 1.34
C VAL A 42 -9.44 -8.35 1.37
N PHE A 43 -9.85 -8.95 0.26
CA PHE A 43 -11.11 -9.64 0.11
C PHE A 43 -10.90 -11.15 0.06
N THR A 44 -11.70 -11.86 0.85
CA THR A 44 -11.80 -13.32 0.83
C THR A 44 -13.26 -13.68 0.58
N GLY A 45 -13.65 -13.77 -0.70
CA GLY A 45 -15.06 -13.85 -1.09
C GLY A 45 -15.76 -12.49 -1.07
N ALA A 46 -16.91 -12.39 -0.39
CA ALA A 46 -17.73 -11.17 -0.31
C ALA A 46 -17.30 -10.20 0.82
N ALA A 47 -16.62 -10.70 1.85
CA ALA A 47 -16.15 -9.88 2.95
C ALA A 47 -14.75 -9.31 2.66
N GLY A 48 -14.59 -8.01 2.90
CA GLY A 48 -13.31 -7.30 2.84
C GLY A 48 -12.82 -6.94 4.23
N THR A 49 -11.53 -7.14 4.48
CA THR A 49 -10.83 -6.65 5.67
C THR A 49 -9.91 -5.51 5.27
N THR A 50 -10.03 -4.38 5.94
CA THR A 50 -9.20 -3.20 5.67
C THR A 50 -8.20 -2.98 6.80
N ALA A 51 -6.93 -2.84 6.44
CA ALA A 51 -5.84 -2.44 7.31
C ALA A 51 -5.26 -1.09 6.84
N ARG A 52 -4.66 -0.35 7.77
CA ARG A 52 -3.90 0.87 7.47
C ARG A 52 -2.45 0.62 7.86
N GLY A 53 -1.53 1.07 7.02
CA GLY A 53 -0.10 0.96 7.26
C GLY A 53 0.62 2.24 6.86
N THR A 54 1.89 2.30 7.21
CA THR A 54 2.82 3.33 6.73
C THR A 54 3.91 2.64 5.95
N ALA A 55 4.32 3.21 4.83
CA ALA A 55 5.49 2.75 4.09
C ALA A 55 6.46 3.92 3.91
N CYS A 56 7.75 3.67 4.04
CA CYS A 56 8.78 4.67 3.80
C CYS A 56 9.57 4.37 2.54
N ARG A 57 9.99 5.43 1.87
CA ARG A 57 10.71 5.40 0.60
C ARG A 57 12.17 5.10 0.86
N ASN A 58 12.68 4.11 0.16
CA ASN A 58 14.09 3.75 0.17
C ASN A 58 14.87 4.58 -0.84
N ALA A 59 16.21 4.57 -0.72
CA ALA A 59 17.09 5.32 -1.63
C ALA A 59 17.00 4.83 -3.09
N ASP A 60 16.63 3.57 -3.30
CA ASP A 60 16.38 2.97 -4.62
C ASP A 60 14.99 3.34 -5.20
N GLY A 61 14.18 4.10 -4.46
CA GLY A 61 12.84 4.53 -4.84
C GLY A 61 11.71 3.54 -4.55
N SER A 62 12.03 2.37 -3.98
CA SER A 62 11.04 1.40 -3.50
C SER A 62 10.38 1.89 -2.20
N TRP A 63 9.22 1.31 -1.86
CA TRP A 63 8.48 1.63 -0.63
C TRP A 63 8.44 0.41 0.27
N THR A 64 8.95 0.54 1.50
CA THR A 64 8.93 -0.53 2.51
C THR A 64 7.90 -0.22 3.59
N PRO A 65 6.92 -1.12 3.83
CA PRO A 65 6.01 -1.03 4.97
C PRO A 65 6.78 -1.00 6.30
N LEU A 66 6.41 -0.09 7.18
CA LEU A 66 6.76 -0.13 8.59
C LEU A 66 5.75 -1.03 9.30
N THR A 67 6.19 -2.22 9.70
CA THR A 67 5.42 -3.18 10.51
C THR A 67 5.57 -2.88 11.99
#